data_AF-A0A2J6WNW5-F1
#
_entry.id   AF-A0A2J6WNW5-F1
#
_cell.length_a   1.000
_cell.length_b   1.000
_cell.length_c   1.000
_cell.angle_alpha   90.00
_cell.angle_beta   90.00
_cell.angle_gamma   90.00
#
_symmetry.space_group_name_H-M   'P 1'
#
loop_
_entity.id
_entity.type
_entity.pdbx_description
1 polymer ?
#
loop_
_entity_poly.entity_id
_entity_poly.type
_entity_poly.pdbx_seq_one_letter_code
_entity_poly.pdbx_strand_id
1 'polypeptide(L)'
;MKDRPLYAISIVAEMLNIHPQTLRQYERCELIKPSRTIGNVRLYSEEDIEKLKFIITLTRDMGVNLAGVEVILKMRQQMEEMRQQMEQMLDFIRKNIPNKQKKDEQILEINPSNTVIKVKIERE
;
A
#
# COMPACT_ATOMS: atom_id res chain seq x y z
N MET A 1 10.13 0.17 11.13
CA MET A 1 10.60 1.12 12.17
C MET A 1 9.59 2.23 12.45
N LYS A 2 8.80 2.65 11.45
CA LYS A 2 7.84 3.77 11.59
C LYS A 2 6.82 3.60 12.73
N ASP A 3 6.41 2.37 13.03
CA ASP A 3 5.36 2.10 14.04
C ASP A 3 5.90 2.11 15.48
N ARG A 4 7.22 2.21 15.69
CA ARG A 4 7.80 2.22 17.03
C ARG A 4 7.44 3.55 17.71
N PRO A 5 6.72 3.54 18.84
CA PRO A 5 6.31 4.76 19.52
C PRO A 5 7.50 5.33 20.31
N LEU A 6 7.94 6.55 19.94
CA LEU A 6 9.15 7.18 20.46
C LEU A 6 8.93 8.60 20.97
N TYR A 7 7.89 9.29 20.49
CA TYR A 7 7.72 10.73 20.71
C TYR A 7 6.65 11.02 21.77
N ALA A 8 7.01 11.79 22.80
CA ALA A 8 6.05 12.25 23.80
C ALA A 8 5.11 13.33 23.23
N ILE A 9 3.92 13.46 23.83
CA ILE A 9 2.90 14.44 23.38
C ILE A 9 3.42 15.88 23.27
N SER A 10 4.31 16.31 24.17
CA SER A 10 4.91 17.64 24.14
C SER A 10 5.76 17.86 22.90
N ILE A 11 6.62 16.88 22.58
CA ILE A 11 7.49 16.90 21.40
C ILE A 11 6.64 16.93 20.12
N VAL A 12 5.61 16.07 20.04
CA VAL A 12 4.73 16.02 18.86
C VAL A 12 3.96 17.33 18.67
N ALA A 13 3.48 17.93 19.77
CA ALA A 13 2.79 19.21 19.73
C ALA A 13 3.69 20.33 19.17
N GLU A 14 4.95 20.37 19.60
CA GLU A 14 5.95 21.31 19.09
C GLU A 14 6.28 21.05 17.62
N MET A 15 6.56 19.80 17.24
CA MET A 15 6.86 19.39 15.86
C MET A 15 5.76 19.78 14.86
N LEU A 16 4.50 19.71 15.28
CA LEU A 16 3.33 19.99 14.45
C LEU A 16 2.79 21.41 14.63
N ASN A 17 3.41 22.20 15.50
CA ASN A 17 2.97 23.54 15.88
C ASN A 17 1.47 23.60 16.22
N ILE A 18 1.04 22.70 17.12
CA ILE A 18 -0.33 22.60 17.62
C ILE A 18 -0.36 22.51 19.14
N HIS A 19 -1.47 22.92 19.75
CA HIS A 19 -1.60 22.82 21.20
C HIS A 19 -1.79 21.34 21.65
N PRO A 20 -1.18 20.88 22.76
CA PRO A 20 -1.36 19.50 23.25
C PRO A 20 -2.83 19.11 23.50
N GLN A 21 -3.70 20.08 23.81
CA GLN A 21 -5.14 19.84 23.94
C GLN A 21 -5.79 19.43 22.62
N THR A 22 -5.29 19.93 21.48
CA THR A 22 -5.76 19.55 20.14
C THR A 22 -5.40 18.10 19.84
N LEU A 23 -4.19 17.65 20.20
CA LEU A 23 -3.81 16.23 20.12
C LEU A 23 -4.74 15.34 20.97
N ARG A 24 -5.05 15.78 22.20
CA ARG A 24 -6.02 15.08 23.06
C ARG A 24 -7.43 15.08 22.48
N GLN A 25 -7.82 16.12 21.74
CA GLN A 25 -9.11 16.14 21.04
C GLN A 25 -9.14 15.11 19.93
N TYR A 26 -8.09 15.03 19.11
CA TYR A 26 -8.01 14.01 18.05
C TYR A 26 -8.01 12.58 18.62
N GLU A 27 -7.35 12.34 19.74
CA GLU A 27 -7.40 11.06 20.47
C GLU A 27 -8.83 10.75 20.95
N ARG A 28 -9.54 11.72 21.56
CA ARG A 28 -10.93 11.54 22.03
C ARG A 28 -11.91 11.26 20.90
N CYS A 29 -11.67 11.81 19.72
CA CYS A 29 -12.44 11.52 18.51
C CYS A 29 -12.00 10.22 17.83
N GLU A 30 -11.15 9.42 18.48
CA GLU A 30 -10.58 8.16 17.97
C GLU A 30 -9.84 8.27 16.62
N LEU A 31 -9.47 9.48 16.20
CA LEU A 31 -8.75 9.69 14.95
C LEU A 31 -7.31 9.16 15.03
N ILE A 32 -6.77 9.09 16.25
CA ILE A 32 -5.46 8.54 16.55
C ILE A 32 -5.47 7.78 17.88
N LYS A 33 -4.65 6.72 17.97
CA LYS A 33 -4.56 5.85 19.14
C LYS A 33 -3.08 5.68 19.51
N PRO A 34 -2.48 6.65 20.23
CA PRO A 34 -1.07 6.56 20.61
C PRO A 34 -0.87 5.41 21.60
N SER A 35 0.34 4.85 21.57
CA SER A 35 0.76 3.88 22.58
C SER A 35 0.96 4.53 23.94
N ARG A 36 0.90 3.74 25.01
CA ARG A 36 1.11 4.21 26.38
C ARG A 36 2.22 3.41 27.05
N THR A 37 3.08 4.10 27.79
CA THR A 37 4.06 3.44 28.67
C THR A 37 3.39 2.90 29.94
N ILE A 38 4.14 2.11 30.72
CA ILE A 38 3.72 1.65 32.06
C ILE A 38 3.35 2.83 32.97
N GLY A 39 4.04 3.96 32.84
CA GLY A 39 3.73 5.22 33.55
C GLY A 39 2.57 6.02 32.95
N ASN A 40 1.78 5.42 32.04
CA ASN A 40 0.63 6.04 31.36
C ASN A 40 0.98 7.27 30.49
N VAL A 41 2.23 7.38 30.04
CA VAL A 41 2.69 8.45 29.14
C VAL A 41 2.36 8.08 27.71
N ARG A 42 1.74 9.00 26.97
CA ARG A 42 1.46 8.85 25.54
C ARG A 42 2.76 8.91 24.74
N LEU A 43 2.99 7.89 23.91
CA LEU A 43 4.05 7.83 22.94
C LEU A 43 3.45 7.66 21.55
N TYR A 44 3.89 8.52 20.65
CA TYR A 44 3.50 8.53 19.25
C TYR A 44 4.62 7.92 18.41
N SER A 45 4.23 7.15 17.42
CA SER A 45 5.12 6.62 16.40
C SER A 45 5.37 7.65 15.28
N GLU A 46 6.22 7.30 14.32
CA GLU A 46 6.40 8.15 13.13
C GLU A 46 5.15 8.10 12.23
N GLU A 47 4.50 6.93 12.14
CA GLU A 47 3.23 6.76 11.42
C GLU A 47 2.11 7.61 12.04
N ASP A 48 2.04 7.66 13.37
CA ASP A 48 1.13 8.54 14.10
C ASP A 48 1.32 10.00 13.70
N ILE A 49 2.58 10.44 13.57
CA ILE A 49 2.91 11.81 13.17
C ILE A 49 2.48 12.09 11.72
N GLU A 50 2.70 11.14 10.80
CA GLU A 50 2.22 11.25 9.41
C GLU A 50 0.69 11.35 9.35
N LYS A 51 -0.02 10.54 10.14
CA LYS A 51 -1.48 10.59 10.26
C LYS A 51 -1.96 11.92 10.83
N LEU A 52 -1.29 12.44 11.87
CA LEU A 52 -1.59 13.75 12.45
C LEU A 52 -1.41 14.89 11.46
N LYS A 53 -0.32 14.89 10.68
CA LYS A 53 -0.11 15.88 9.61
C LYS A 53 -1.29 15.89 8.64
N PHE A 54 -1.76 14.71 8.23
CA PHE A 54 -2.91 14.60 7.34
C PHE A 54 -4.21 15.14 7.97
N ILE A 55 -4.49 14.80 9.23
CA ILE A 55 -5.64 15.34 9.97
C ILE A 55 -5.56 16.87 10.06
N ILE A 56 -4.38 17.41 10.33
CA ILE A 56 -4.15 18.86 10.44
C ILE A 56 -4.44 19.53 9.09
N THR A 57 -3.94 18.98 7.98
CA THR A 57 -4.23 19.51 6.63
C THR A 57 -5.73 19.52 6.34
N LEU A 58 -6.44 18.42 6.64
CA LEU A 58 -7.89 18.36 6.43
C LEU A 58 -8.64 19.42 7.26
N THR A 59 -8.23 19.63 8.51
CA THR A 59 -8.93 20.55 9.42
C THR A 59 -8.56 22.02 9.21
N ARG A 60 -7.28 22.33 8.99
CA ARG A 60 -6.78 23.71 8.86
C ARG A 60 -6.87 24.24 7.44
N ASP A 61 -6.45 23.44 6.45
CA ASP A 61 -6.30 23.92 5.08
C ASP A 61 -7.59 23.71 4.28
N MET A 62 -8.33 22.64 4.57
CA MET A 62 -9.55 22.27 3.84
C MET A 62 -10.85 22.55 4.61
N GLY A 63 -10.75 23.00 5.88
CA GLY A 63 -11.92 23.34 6.71
C GLY A 63 -12.82 22.16 7.05
N VAL A 64 -12.34 20.93 6.93
CA VAL A 64 -13.11 19.72 7.25
C VAL A 64 -13.27 19.60 8.76
N ASN A 65 -14.50 19.36 9.23
CA ASN A 65 -14.76 19.12 10.64
C ASN A 65 -14.30 17.71 11.09
N LEU A 66 -14.25 17.46 12.40
CA LEU A 66 -13.72 16.19 12.93
C LEU A 66 -14.52 14.96 12.50
N ALA A 67 -15.84 15.07 12.33
CA ALA A 67 -16.67 13.99 11.82
C ALA A 67 -16.34 13.66 10.35
N GLY A 68 -16.12 14.69 9.53
CA GLY A 68 -15.68 14.53 8.15
C GLY A 68 -14.29 13.88 8.06
N VAL A 69 -13.36 14.29 8.93
CA VAL A 69 -12.04 13.66 9.01
C VAL A 69 -12.14 12.18 9.35
N GLU A 70 -12.98 11.80 10.31
CA GLU A 70 -13.20 10.40 10.66
C GLU A 70 -13.66 9.56 9.45
N VAL A 71 -14.65 10.07 8.70
CA VAL A 71 -15.16 9.41 7.49
C VAL A 71 -14.05 9.28 6.44
N ILE A 72 -13.28 10.34 6.19
CA ILE A 72 -12.18 10.33 5.22
C ILE A 72 -11.12 9.29 5.61
N LEU A 73 -10.75 9.21 6.88
CA LEU A 73 -9.77 8.23 7.36
C LEU A 73 -10.29 6.79 7.20
N LYS A 74 -11.57 6.53 7.50
CA LYS A 74 -12.18 5.21 7.29
C LYS A 74 -12.19 4.83 5.81
N MET A 75 -12.57 5.76 4.92
CA MET A 75 -12.55 5.53 3.48
C MET A 75 -11.14 5.23 2.98
N ARG A 76 -10.14 5.97 3.46
CA ARG A 76 -8.73 5.73 3.10
C ARG A 76 -8.27 4.33 3.52
N GLN A 77 -8.65 3.89 4.72
CA GLN A 77 -8.35 2.54 5.20
C GLN A 77 -9.00 1.46 4.32
N GLN A 78 -10.29 1.61 4.00
CA GLN A 78 -11.01 0.67 3.14
C GLN A 78 -10.41 0.59 1.72
N MET A 79 -9.98 1.72 1.17
CA MET A 79 -9.30 1.74 -0.14
C MET A 79 -7.96 1.00 -0.09
N GLU A 80 -7.19 1.14 1.00
CA GLU A 80 -5.94 0.43 1.17
C GLU A 80 -6.16 -1.09 1.30
N GLU A 81 -7.14 -1.51 2.09
CA GLU A 81 -7.52 -2.93 2.24
C GLU A 81 -7.96 -3.53 0.90
N MET A 82 -8.79 -2.81 0.14
CA MET A 82 -9.22 -3.23 -1.19
C MET A 82 -8.05 -3.32 -2.17
N ARG A 83 -7.09 -2.39 -2.11
CA ARG A 83 -5.87 -2.45 -2.92
C ARG A 83 -5.03 -3.69 -2.60
N GLN A 84 -4.83 -3.98 -1.32
CA GLN A 84 -4.09 -5.17 -0.88
C GLN A 84 -4.77 -6.47 -1.32
N GLN A 85 -6.10 -6.54 -1.22
CA GLN A 85 -6.87 -7.69 -1.72
C GLN A 85 -6.73 -7.86 -3.24
N MET A 86 -6.76 -6.76 -4.00
CA MET A 86 -6.56 -6.79 -5.44
C MET A 86 -5.16 -7.26 -5.82
N GLU A 87 -4.11 -6.79 -5.14
CA GLU A 87 -2.74 -7.24 -5.34
C GLU A 87 -2.59 -8.75 -5.07
N GLN A 88 -3.15 -9.23 -3.96
CA GLN A 88 -3.16 -10.66 -3.63
C GLN A 88 -3.90 -11.49 -4.68
N MET A 89 -5.03 -11.00 -5.19
CA MET A 89 -5.79 -11.67 -6.25
C MET A 89 -5.00 -11.72 -7.57
N LEU A 90 -4.35 -10.62 -7.97
CA LEU A 90 -3.52 -10.58 -9.17
C LEU A 90 -2.32 -11.52 -9.07
N ASP A 91 -1.68 -11.59 -7.90
CA ASP A 91 -0.58 -12.52 -7.65
C ASP A 91 -1.05 -13.98 -7.66
N PHE A 92 -2.24 -14.26 -7.14
CA PHE A 92 -2.85 -15.57 -7.25
C PHE A 92 -3.10 -15.96 -8.71
N ILE A 93 -3.67 -15.06 -9.52
CA ILE A 93 -3.91 -15.27 -10.94
C ILE A 93 -2.59 -15.54 -11.68
N ARG A 94 -1.55 -14.72 -11.45
CA ARG A 94 -0.22 -14.88 -12.07
C ARG A 94 0.42 -16.24 -11.76
N LYS A 95 0.24 -16.75 -10.54
CA LYS A 95 0.79 -18.04 -10.12
C LYS A 95 0.01 -19.24 -10.67
N ASN A 96 -1.30 -19.10 -10.87
CA ASN A 96 -2.20 -20.22 -11.20
C ASN A 96 -2.67 -20.26 -12.66
N ILE A 97 -2.41 -19.22 -13.47
CA ILE A 97 -2.59 -19.30 -14.93
C ILE A 97 -1.28 -19.85 -15.53
N PRO A 98 -1.20 -21.15 -15.91
CA PRO A 98 -0.09 -21.63 -16.72
C PRO A 98 -0.09 -20.87 -18.05
N ASN A 99 1.06 -20.31 -18.39
CA ASN A 99 1.29 -19.60 -19.64
C ASN A 99 1.02 -20.54 -20.82
N LYS A 100 -0.21 -20.55 -21.35
CA LYS A 100 -0.61 -21.38 -22.51
C LYS A 100 -0.18 -20.75 -23.84
N GLN A 101 0.91 -19.97 -23.83
CA GLN A 101 1.52 -19.34 -25.00
C GLN A 101 3.01 -19.72 -25.09
N LYS A 102 3.26 -21.01 -25.33
CA LYS A 102 4.43 -21.51 -26.07
C LYS A 102 3.97 -22.78 -26.81
N LYS A 103 3.16 -22.61 -27.85
CA LYS A 103 2.86 -23.73 -28.76
C LYS A 103 2.99 -23.45 -30.26
N ASP A 104 3.23 -22.21 -30.68
CA ASP A 104 3.38 -21.90 -32.12
C ASP A 104 4.69 -21.15 -32.45
N GLU A 105 5.79 -21.51 -31.78
CA GLU A 105 7.15 -21.28 -32.31
C GLU A 105 7.76 -22.64 -32.70
N GLN A 106 7.10 -23.33 -33.62
CA GLN A 106 7.76 -24.26 -34.53
C GLN A 106 7.56 -23.74 -35.95
N ILE A 107 8.05 -22.52 -36.21
CA ILE A 107 8.38 -22.13 -37.58
C ILE A 107 9.80 -22.62 -37.81
N LEU A 108 9.88 -23.62 -38.67
CA LEU A 108 11.07 -24.23 -39.27
C LEU A 108 12.23 -23.24 -39.42
N GLU A 109 13.42 -23.65 -39.01
CA GLU A 109 14.67 -23.04 -39.46
C GLU A 109 14.72 -23.11 -40.99
N ILE A 110 14.42 -21.99 -41.67
CA ILE A 110 14.74 -21.84 -43.08
C ILE A 110 16.19 -21.39 -43.16
N ASN A 111 17.10 -22.36 -43.19
CA ASN A 111 18.50 -22.12 -43.52
C ASN A 111 18.60 -21.93 -45.04
N PRO A 112 18.94 -20.73 -45.58
CA PRO A 112 18.80 -20.44 -47.01
C PRO A 112 19.85 -21.10 -47.92
N SER A 113 20.64 -22.08 -47.46
CA SER A 113 21.86 -22.46 -48.20
C SER A 113 22.04 -23.94 -48.53
N ASN A 114 21.02 -24.79 -48.52
CA ASN A 114 21.17 -26.08 -49.21
C ASN A 114 19.85 -26.60 -49.78
N THR A 115 19.61 -26.27 -51.05
CA THR A 115 18.74 -27.05 -51.93
C THR A 115 19.36 -28.43 -52.12
N VAL A 116 18.87 -29.44 -51.39
CA VAL A 116 19.02 -30.84 -51.81
C VAL A 116 17.68 -31.55 -51.60
N ILE A 117 16.96 -31.74 -52.70
CA ILE A 117 15.75 -32.57 -52.74
C ILE A 117 16.20 -34.03 -52.62
N LYS A 118 16.03 -34.67 -51.46
CA LYS A 118 16.11 -36.13 -51.36
C LYS A 118 14.72 -36.72 -51.61
N VAL A 119 14.50 -37.15 -52.85
CA VAL A 119 13.35 -37.97 -53.25
C VAL A 119 13.49 -39.35 -52.59
N LYS A 120 12.50 -39.76 -51.80
CA LYS A 120 12.40 -41.11 -51.25
C LYS A 120 11.84 -42.01 -52.37
N ILE A 121 12.71 -42.74 -53.05
CA ILE A 121 12.27 -43.77 -54.00
C ILE A 121 12.07 -45.04 -53.18
N GLU A 122 10.82 -45.40 -52.93
CA GLU A 122 10.44 -46.77 -52.53
C GLU A 122 10.25 -47.59 -53.80
N ARG A 123 11.03 -48.65 -53.97
CA ARG A 123 10.61 -49.81 -54.76
C ARG A 123 11.06 -51.10 -54.08
N GLU A 124 10.13 -52.04 -54.17
CA GLU A 124 10.01 -53.37 -53.57
C GLU A 124 11.24 -54.27 -53.68
#